data_AF-A0A3C0QCT1-F1
#
_entry.id   AF-A0A3C0QCT1-F1
#
_cell.length_a   1.000
_cell.length_b   1.000
_cell.length_c   1.000
_cell.angle_alpha   90.00
_cell.angle_beta   90.00
_cell.angle_gamma   90.00
#
_symmetry.space_group_name_H-M   'P 1'
#
loop_
_entity.id
_entity.type
_entity.pdbx_description
1 polymer ?
#
loop_
_entity_poly.entity_id
_entity_poly.type
_entity_poly.pdbx_seq_one_letter_code
_entity_poly.pdbx_strand_id
1 'polypeptide(L)'
;QVQPSHPSIRLWQDSQEALVAEDVAIAPPVQHTSKARFLAGEDIAFCGEARPLQRVYFLGEGTASAVEFQPMGPSEALIELVRHSFLLDIEEQAMLASHFDRLARLVSAPIFYRLDYPRRYEDLALVRQAIIEHATEEGEVA
;
A
#
# COMPACT_ATOMS: atom_id res chain seq x y z
N GLN A 1 11.32 0.93 10.91
CA GLN A 1 10.17 0.01 11.08
C GLN A 1 8.89 0.79 10.81
N VAL A 2 7.87 0.14 10.27
CA VAL A 2 6.55 0.72 10.00
C VAL A 2 5.62 0.39 11.16
N GLN A 3 4.87 1.39 11.62
CA GLN A 3 3.86 1.22 12.66
C GLN A 3 2.50 0.93 12.02
N PRO A 4 1.77 -0.11 12.46
CA PRO A 4 0.40 -0.31 12.01
C PRO A 4 -0.50 0.83 12.52
N SER A 5 -1.49 1.21 11.72
CA SER A 5 -2.41 2.30 12.05
C SER A 5 -3.69 1.75 12.69
N HIS A 6 -4.79 1.66 11.94
CA HIS A 6 -6.08 1.22 12.45
C HIS A 6 -6.37 -0.24 12.10
N PRO A 7 -6.94 -1.04 13.03
CA PRO A 7 -7.36 -2.43 12.78
C PRO A 7 -8.69 -2.48 12.01
N SER A 8 -8.74 -1.86 10.84
CA SER A 8 -9.93 -1.82 9.98
C SER A 8 -9.57 -1.44 8.54
N ILE A 9 -10.30 -1.97 7.56
CA ILE A 9 -10.21 -1.58 6.15
C ILE A 9 -11.52 -0.94 5.68
N ARG A 10 -11.44 -0.06 4.69
CA ARG A 10 -12.61 0.50 4.01
C ARG A 10 -12.65 0.00 2.58
N LEU A 11 -13.76 -0.59 2.18
CA LEU A 11 -13.94 -1.16 0.84
C LEU A 11 -15.16 -0.52 0.17
N TRP A 12 -15.08 -0.39 -1.15
CA TRP A 12 -16.25 -0.15 -1.97
C TRP A 12 -17.09 -1.42 -2.08
N GLN A 13 -18.33 -1.28 -2.54
CA GLN A 13 -19.29 -2.39 -2.60
C GLN A 13 -18.80 -3.56 -3.48
N ASP A 14 -18.20 -3.27 -4.63
CA ASP A 14 -17.68 -4.30 -5.53
C ASP A 14 -16.51 -5.08 -4.90
N SER A 15 -15.62 -4.40 -4.19
CA SER A 15 -14.54 -5.05 -3.44
C SER A 15 -15.06 -5.85 -2.25
N GLN A 16 -16.13 -5.37 -1.60
CA GLN A 16 -16.79 -6.12 -0.54
C GLN A 16 -17.36 -7.44 -1.10
N GLU A 17 -18.17 -7.36 -2.17
CA GLU A 17 -18.81 -8.53 -2.80
C GLU A 17 -17.78 -9.57 -3.27
N ALA A 18 -16.61 -9.12 -3.71
CA ALA A 18 -15.57 -10.00 -4.20
C ALA A 18 -14.66 -10.61 -3.11
N LEU A 19 -14.47 -9.93 -1.97
CA LEU A 19 -13.39 -10.25 -1.02
C LEU A 19 -13.84 -10.59 0.40
N VAL A 20 -15.06 -10.21 0.79
CA VAL A 20 -15.52 -10.29 2.17
C VAL A 20 -16.66 -11.31 2.25
N ALA A 21 -16.54 -12.28 3.15
CA ALA A 21 -17.63 -13.21 3.45
C ALA A 21 -18.86 -12.47 4.02
N GLU A 22 -20.06 -13.04 3.87
CA GLU A 22 -21.31 -12.36 4.25
C GLU A 22 -21.41 -12.02 5.76
N ASP A 23 -20.61 -12.65 6.61
CA ASP A 23 -20.67 -12.61 8.07
C ASP A 23 -19.64 -11.70 8.76
N VAL A 24 -18.80 -10.99 8.00
CA VAL A 24 -17.76 -10.11 8.58
C VAL A 24 -18.36 -8.91 9.32
N ALA A 25 -17.82 -8.61 10.51
CA ALA A 25 -18.26 -7.49 11.33
C ALA A 25 -18.03 -6.12 10.63
N ILE A 26 -19.14 -5.40 10.39
CA ILE A 26 -19.15 -4.08 9.75
C ILE A 26 -19.34 -2.99 10.82
N ALA A 27 -18.50 -1.96 10.80
CA ALA A 27 -18.70 -0.79 11.65
C ALA A 27 -19.90 0.05 11.14
N PRO A 28 -20.54 0.87 12.00
CA PRO A 28 -21.68 1.69 11.58
C PRO A 28 -21.34 2.53 10.34
N PRO A 29 -22.25 2.61 9.36
CA PRO A 29 -22.01 3.36 8.13
C PRO A 29 -21.78 4.83 8.44
N VAL A 30 -20.75 5.41 7.83
CA VAL A 30 -20.50 6.85 7.90
C VAL A 30 -21.42 7.51 6.88
N GLN A 31 -22.17 8.53 7.29
CA GLN A 31 -23.00 9.31 6.37
C GLN A 31 -22.09 9.86 5.25
N HIS A 32 -22.57 9.85 4.00
CA HIS A 32 -21.93 10.42 2.79
C HIS A 32 -20.93 9.55 2.01
N THR A 33 -20.79 8.24 2.27
CA THR A 33 -20.03 7.35 1.37
C THR A 33 -20.60 5.93 1.33
N SER A 34 -20.53 5.26 0.17
CA SER A 34 -20.82 3.81 0.04
C SER A 34 -19.64 2.93 0.47
N LYS A 35 -18.53 3.51 0.96
CA LYS A 35 -17.41 2.75 1.52
C LYS A 35 -17.77 2.18 2.89
N ALA A 36 -18.03 0.89 2.95
CA ALA A 36 -18.21 0.19 4.21
C ALA A 36 -16.87 0.01 4.93
N ARG A 37 -16.88 0.10 6.27
CA ARG A 37 -15.71 -0.08 7.12
C ARG A 37 -15.80 -1.45 7.81
N PHE A 38 -14.88 -2.34 7.48
CA PHE A 38 -14.77 -3.67 8.07
C PHE A 38 -13.73 -3.65 9.19
N LEU A 39 -14.06 -4.25 10.32
CA LEU A 39 -13.15 -4.37 11.46
C LEU A 39 -12.24 -5.59 11.28
N ALA A 40 -11.02 -5.48 11.78
CA ALA A 40 -10.15 -6.65 11.87
C ALA A 40 -10.77 -7.71 12.80
N GLY A 41 -10.55 -8.98 12.48
CA GLY A 41 -11.13 -10.12 13.15
C GLY A 41 -10.61 -11.43 12.55
N GLU A 42 -11.39 -12.50 12.62
CA GLU A 42 -11.03 -13.80 12.04
C GLU A 42 -10.91 -13.72 10.50
N ASP A 43 -11.82 -13.00 9.84
CA ASP A 43 -11.86 -12.88 8.37
C ASP A 43 -10.91 -11.82 7.81
N ILE A 44 -10.51 -10.84 8.63
CA ILE A 44 -9.58 -9.77 8.26
C ILE A 44 -8.48 -9.67 9.30
N ALA A 45 -7.39 -10.38 9.05
CA ALA A 45 -6.25 -10.42 9.96
C ALA A 45 -5.58 -9.03 10.11
N PHE A 46 -5.14 -8.71 11.32
CA PHE A 46 -4.40 -7.49 11.63
C PHE A 46 -3.17 -7.81 12.48
N CYS A 47 -2.02 -7.28 12.06
CA CYS A 47 -0.78 -7.33 12.83
C CYS A 47 -0.62 -6.01 13.60
N GLY A 48 -0.72 -6.08 14.93
CA GLY A 48 -0.57 -4.92 15.83
C GLY A 48 0.89 -4.56 16.15
N GLU A 49 1.86 -5.28 15.59
CA GLU A 49 3.28 -5.09 15.86
C GLU A 49 3.99 -4.32 14.75
N ALA A 50 5.02 -3.56 15.12
CA ALA A 50 5.86 -2.87 14.15
C ALA A 50 6.67 -3.87 13.31
N ARG A 51 6.76 -3.64 11.99
CA ARG A 51 7.46 -4.54 11.06
C ARG A 51 8.55 -3.80 10.26
N PRO A 52 9.63 -4.48 9.83
CA PRO A 52 10.56 -3.89 8.88
C PRO A 52 9.86 -3.58 7.54
N LEU A 53 10.20 -2.46 6.92
CA LEU A 53 9.73 -2.12 5.58
C LEU A 53 10.63 -2.82 4.57
N GLN A 54 10.10 -3.80 3.84
CA GLN A 54 10.88 -4.57 2.87
C GLN A 54 10.82 -3.97 1.46
N ARG A 55 9.63 -3.57 1.02
CA ARG A 55 9.35 -3.07 -0.33
C ARG A 55 8.23 -2.03 -0.28
N VAL A 56 8.25 -1.11 -1.25
CA VAL A 56 7.19 -0.13 -1.52
C VAL A 56 6.80 -0.29 -2.98
N TYR A 57 5.52 -0.55 -3.23
CA TYR A 57 4.98 -0.74 -4.58
C TYR A 57 4.05 0.42 -4.96
N PHE A 58 4.34 1.07 -6.08
CA PHE A 58 3.42 2.01 -6.71
C PHE A 58 2.58 1.28 -7.74
N LEU A 59 1.26 1.35 -7.59
CA LEU A 59 0.34 0.64 -8.47
C LEU A 59 0.30 1.29 -9.86
N GLY A 60 0.46 0.47 -10.90
CA GLY A 60 0.31 0.87 -12.30
C GLY A 60 -1.14 1.08 -12.73
N GLU A 61 -1.37 1.18 -14.03
CA GLU A 61 -2.69 1.46 -14.61
C GLU A 61 -3.54 0.19 -14.82
N GLY A 62 -2.98 -0.99 -14.59
CA GLY A 62 -3.66 -2.26 -14.78
C GLY A 62 -3.61 -2.79 -16.21
N THR A 63 -2.64 -2.33 -17.01
CA THR A 63 -2.54 -2.65 -18.44
C THR A 63 -1.63 -3.84 -18.71
N ALA A 64 -0.79 -4.22 -17.74
CA ALA A 64 0.00 -5.43 -17.81
C ALA A 64 -0.90 -6.68 -17.93
N SER A 65 -0.45 -7.65 -18.73
CA SER A 65 -1.16 -8.92 -18.95
C SER A 65 -0.91 -9.97 -17.84
N ALA A 66 0.11 -9.72 -17.01
CA ALA A 66 0.52 -10.52 -15.88
C ALA A 66 1.06 -9.61 -14.77
N VAL A 67 1.41 -10.19 -13.61
CA VAL A 67 2.07 -9.43 -12.53
C VAL A 67 3.47 -9.03 -12.96
N GLU A 68 3.75 -7.74 -12.94
CA GLU A 68 5.04 -7.17 -13.31
C GLU A 68 5.57 -6.28 -12.18
N PHE A 69 6.83 -6.50 -11.81
CA PHE A 69 7.58 -5.65 -10.90
C PHE A 69 8.67 -4.94 -11.67
N GLN A 70 8.72 -3.61 -11.60
CA GLN A 70 9.75 -2.80 -12.25
C GLN A 70 10.49 -1.99 -11.18
N PRO A 71 11.82 -2.13 -11.03
CA PRO A 71 12.57 -1.34 -10.07
C PRO A 71 12.51 0.15 -10.43
N MET A 72 12.40 1.00 -9.42
CA MET A 72 12.35 2.46 -9.62
C MET A 72 13.65 3.11 -9.18
N GLY A 73 14.08 4.11 -9.95
CA GLY A 73 15.22 4.95 -9.56
C GLY A 73 14.87 5.84 -8.36
N PRO A 74 15.85 6.26 -7.53
CA PRO A 74 15.60 7.10 -6.36
C PRO A 74 14.84 8.41 -6.68
N SER A 75 15.18 9.06 -7.80
CA SER A 75 14.50 10.29 -8.22
C SER A 75 13.04 10.06 -8.63
N GLU A 76 12.75 8.96 -9.29
CA GLU A 76 11.38 8.58 -9.68
C GLU A 76 10.54 8.26 -8.44
N ALA A 77 11.08 7.43 -7.54
CA ALA A 77 10.44 7.08 -6.27
C ALA A 77 10.16 8.32 -5.42
N LEU A 78 11.08 9.30 -5.37
CA LEU A 78 10.89 10.54 -4.63
C LEU A 78 9.71 11.35 -5.17
N ILE A 79 9.63 11.52 -6.49
CA ILE A 79 8.52 12.25 -7.13
C ILE A 79 7.18 11.59 -6.79
N GLU A 80 7.10 10.26 -6.87
CA GLU A 80 5.87 9.54 -6.54
C GLU A 80 5.51 9.61 -5.06
N LEU A 81 6.48 9.50 -4.13
CA LEU A 81 6.22 9.71 -2.70
C LEU A 81 5.68 11.11 -2.39
N VAL A 82 6.20 12.13 -3.08
CA VAL A 82 5.73 13.52 -2.91
C VAL A 82 4.31 13.66 -3.45
N ARG A 83 3.99 13.05 -4.60
CA ARG A 83 2.62 13.02 -5.14
C ARG A 83 1.61 12.43 -4.14
N HIS A 84 2.05 11.46 -3.34
CA HIS A 84 1.24 10.81 -2.31
C HIS A 84 1.37 11.44 -0.92
N SER A 85 2.09 12.55 -0.78
CA SER A 85 2.23 13.28 0.49
C SER A 85 1.19 14.41 0.58
N PHE A 86 0.17 14.24 1.43
CA PHE A 86 -0.77 15.32 1.74
C PHE A 86 -0.31 16.06 2.99
N LEU A 87 0.24 17.26 2.82
CA LEU A 87 0.72 18.11 3.91
C LEU A 87 -0.35 19.16 4.23
N LEU A 88 -0.95 19.03 5.41
CA LEU A 88 -2.08 19.85 5.86
C LEU A 88 -1.68 21.28 6.20
N ASP A 89 -0.47 21.47 6.71
CA ASP A 89 0.06 22.77 7.09
C ASP A 89 1.35 23.05 6.31
N ILE A 90 1.23 23.90 5.31
CA ILE A 90 2.33 24.32 4.43
C ILE A 90 3.01 25.61 4.91
N GLU A 91 2.49 26.26 5.95
CA GLU A 91 3.05 27.50 6.50
C GLU A 91 4.31 27.23 7.34
N GLU A 92 4.45 26.00 7.83
CA GLU A 92 5.58 25.57 8.64
C GLU A 92 6.73 25.00 7.78
N GLN A 93 7.50 25.91 7.15
CA GLN A 93 8.60 25.57 6.23
C GLN A 93 9.61 24.57 6.79
N ALA A 94 9.90 24.62 8.10
CA ALA A 94 10.82 23.69 8.75
C ALA A 94 10.29 22.24 8.79
N MET A 95 8.98 22.08 9.00
CA MET A 95 8.31 20.79 9.00
C MET A 95 8.28 20.20 7.58
N LEU A 96 8.01 21.05 6.58
CA LEU A 96 8.07 20.69 5.16
C LEU A 96 9.47 20.21 4.76
N ALA A 97 10.52 20.95 5.13
CA ALA A 97 11.90 20.58 4.85
C ALA A 97 12.27 19.24 5.50
N SER A 98 11.92 19.03 6.77
CA SER A 98 12.17 17.76 7.47
C SER A 98 11.44 16.59 6.82
N HIS A 99 10.23 16.81 6.28
CA HIS A 99 9.49 15.79 5.53
C HIS A 99 10.24 15.38 4.27
N PHE A 100 10.64 16.35 3.43
CA PHE A 100 11.40 16.07 2.21
C PHE A 100 12.74 15.38 2.48
N ASP A 101 13.47 15.79 3.52
CA ASP A 101 14.72 15.13 3.92
C ASP A 101 14.52 13.65 4.28
N ARG A 102 13.40 13.32 4.95
CA ARG A 102 13.07 11.92 5.28
C ARG A 102 12.76 11.11 4.03
N LEU A 103 11.97 11.67 3.10
CA LEU A 103 11.69 10.99 1.83
C LEU A 103 12.97 10.78 1.03
N ALA A 104 13.82 11.80 0.91
CA ALA A 104 15.09 11.73 0.20
C ALA A 104 16.03 10.65 0.77
N ARG A 105 16.08 10.51 2.11
CA ARG A 105 16.84 9.42 2.74
C ARG A 105 16.22 8.05 2.48
N LEU A 106 14.90 7.95 2.47
CA LEU A 106 14.21 6.69 2.27
C LEU A 106 14.43 6.14 0.85
N VAL A 107 14.34 6.99 -0.17
CA VAL A 107 14.49 6.60 -1.59
C VAL A 107 15.89 6.13 -1.97
N SER A 108 16.88 6.35 -1.12
CA SER A 108 18.23 5.78 -1.28
C SER A 108 18.26 4.27 -1.04
N ALA A 109 17.24 3.69 -0.40
CA ALA A 109 17.12 2.25 -0.25
C ALA A 109 16.55 1.61 -1.53
N PRO A 110 17.10 0.49 -2.02
CA PRO A 110 16.64 -0.20 -3.24
C PRO A 110 15.38 -1.04 -2.96
N ILE A 111 14.31 -0.39 -2.49
CA ILE A 111 13.07 -1.04 -2.05
C ILE A 111 11.84 -0.57 -2.82
N PHE A 112 12.01 0.28 -3.84
CA PHE A 112 10.92 0.91 -4.58
C PHE A 112 10.69 0.27 -5.94
N TYR A 113 9.43 -0.08 -6.20
CA TYR A 113 9.03 -0.78 -7.41
C TYR A 113 7.69 -0.25 -7.92
N ARG A 114 7.52 -0.29 -9.23
CA ARG A 114 6.19 -0.22 -9.85
C ARG A 114 5.62 -1.63 -9.91
N LEU A 115 4.38 -1.79 -9.49
CA LEU A 115 3.63 -3.05 -9.57
C LEU A 115 2.46 -2.84 -10.52
N ASP A 116 2.43 -3.60 -11.62
CA ASP A 116 1.27 -3.65 -12.50
C ASP A 116 0.74 -5.07 -12.71
N TYR A 117 -0.57 -5.18 -12.92
CA TYR A 117 -1.27 -6.45 -13.09
C TYR A 117 -2.71 -6.22 -13.58
N PRO A 118 -3.36 -7.20 -14.24
CA PRO A 118 -4.76 -7.07 -14.66
C PRO A 118 -5.69 -6.79 -13.46
N ARG A 119 -6.54 -5.75 -13.55
CA ARG A 119 -7.43 -5.32 -12.44
C ARG A 119 -8.68 -6.22 -12.33
N ARG A 120 -8.46 -7.49 -12.01
CA ARG A 120 -9.50 -8.52 -11.85
C ARG A 120 -9.41 -9.16 -10.47
N TYR A 121 -10.55 -9.35 -9.81
CA TYR A 121 -10.59 -9.89 -8.45
C TYR A 121 -10.08 -11.33 -8.38
N GLU A 122 -10.35 -12.14 -9.41
CA GLU A 122 -9.87 -13.53 -9.49
C GLU A 122 -8.33 -13.66 -9.50
N ASP A 123 -7.61 -12.62 -9.89
CA ASP A 123 -6.14 -12.64 -9.94
C ASP A 123 -5.48 -12.26 -8.60
N LEU A 124 -6.23 -11.71 -7.63
CA LEU A 124 -5.64 -11.12 -6.43
C LEU A 124 -4.90 -12.11 -5.53
N ALA A 125 -5.30 -13.38 -5.50
CA ALA A 125 -4.57 -14.42 -4.79
C ALA A 125 -3.16 -14.63 -5.38
N LEU A 126 -3.06 -14.62 -6.72
CA LEU A 126 -1.80 -14.72 -7.44
C LEU A 126 -0.95 -13.46 -7.24
N VAL A 127 -1.56 -12.27 -7.31
CA VAL A 127 -0.88 -10.98 -7.06
C VAL A 127 -0.29 -10.95 -5.65
N ARG A 128 -1.07 -11.36 -4.64
CA ARG A 128 -0.60 -11.45 -3.25
C ARG A 128 0.60 -12.38 -3.12
N GLN A 129 0.53 -13.57 -3.73
CA GLN A 129 1.62 -14.54 -3.67
C GLN A 129 2.91 -13.97 -4.28
N ALA A 130 2.81 -13.34 -5.46
CA ALA A 130 3.94 -12.70 -6.13
C ALA A 130 4.56 -11.56 -5.29
N ILE A 131 3.73 -10.75 -4.62
CA ILE A 131 4.21 -9.69 -3.70
C ILE A 131 4.99 -10.29 -2.53
N ILE A 132 4.50 -11.40 -1.96
CA ILE A 132 5.17 -12.07 -0.84
C ILE A 132 6.53 -12.60 -1.29
N GLU A 133 6.57 -13.34 -2.39
CA GLU A 133 7.80 -13.91 -2.95
C GLU A 133 8.84 -12.81 -3.21
N HIS A 134 8.49 -11.79 -3.99
CA HIS A 134 9.38 -10.66 -4.32
C HIS A 134 9.84 -9.87 -3.09
N ALA A 135 9.02 -9.75 -2.05
CA ALA A 135 9.40 -9.07 -0.81
C ALA A 135 10.29 -9.92 0.10
N THR A 136 10.28 -11.25 -0.07
CA THR A 136 11.08 -12.20 0.70
C THR A 136 12.36 -12.64 0.00
N GLU A 137 12.47 -12.42 -1.31
CA GLU A 137 13.73 -12.56 -2.04
C GLU A 137 14.79 -11.65 -1.40
N GLU A 138 15.83 -12.27 -0.85
CA GLU A 138 17.02 -11.55 -0.38
C GLU A 138 17.58 -10.79 -1.57
N GLY A 139 17.65 -9.47 -1.47
CA GLY A 139 18.19 -8.65 -2.55
C GLY A 139 19.61 -9.09 -2.85
N GLU A 140 19.85 -9.73 -3.99
CA GLU A 140 21.19 -9.87 -4.54
C GLU A 140 21.71 -8.45 -4.83
N VAL A 141 22.47 -7.94 -3.87
CA VAL A 141 23.25 -6.72 -4.03
C VAL A 141 24.40 -7.08 -4.96
N ALA A 142 24.27 -6.73 -6.25
CA ALA A 142 25.39 -6.59 -7.17
C ALA A 142 26.18 -5.31 -6.88
#